data_AF-A0AA36HM54-F1
#
_entry.id   AF-A0AA36HM54-F1
#
_cell.length_a   1.000
_cell.length_b   1.000
_cell.length_c   1.000
_cell.angle_alpha   90.00
_cell.angle_beta   90.00
_cell.angle_gamma   90.00
#
_symmetry.space_group_name_H-M   'P 1'
#
loop_
_entity.id
_entity.type
_entity.pdbx_description
1 polymer ?
#
loop_
_entity_poly.entity_id
_entity_poly.type
_entity_poly.pdbx_seq_one_letter_code
_entity_poly.pdbx_strand_id
1 'polypeptide(L)'
;MRAIFDASEDLQAMTTTMTTMANTTTTTMAAEAAAHHPSAEEFLMITVHYSWICLLLLVLLAGASYCAHKKHGRRSTRTSQTGGSIAVHHTPGLLAHGAYPFAVRGTISTLCFMLGVLPLFLMLCATIIGLLLAVVEGWPASLGVEYLLSNVLGMTAPLTSIVPEGRFGIHFAIVMNMYAVIMVTTAMGLIANMSLMAHITEKVPRSMCGFLAFLLIAVPLAMIATTWLVGLIMAAFEGWDAEQGYFFMAASMASLANPVTSLEPDTALGAFFECLCMATELCIAGCILGMVAAHPVTMSMCDILEGTARHGASMSALHFNMPNLTVEELQVRLQALRGEAEVRAPDDKELLEQLAEVEADLKAGKDLTMVAVHMSELHEKIQSASQRSGDPSAELEVAQLRARVAELEKMLGQEELEIRTL
;
A
#
# COMPACT_ATOMS: atom_id res chain seq x y z
N MET A 1 -19.79 64.84 -4.69
CA MET A 1 -20.65 63.68 -4.38
C MET A 1 -21.33 63.10 -5.62
N ARG A 2 -22.13 63.85 -6.40
CA ARG A 2 -22.69 63.32 -7.68
C ARG A 2 -21.63 62.77 -8.63
N ALA A 3 -20.58 63.53 -8.91
CA ALA A 3 -19.46 63.06 -9.75
C ALA A 3 -18.72 61.81 -9.22
N ILE A 4 -18.84 61.47 -7.93
CA ILE A 4 -18.27 60.24 -7.35
C ILE A 4 -19.23 59.06 -7.56
N PHE A 5 -20.53 59.31 -7.48
CA PHE A 5 -21.55 58.30 -7.82
C PHE A 5 -21.54 57.96 -9.31
N ASP A 6 -21.45 58.97 -10.18
CA ASP A 6 -21.40 58.77 -11.62
C ASP A 6 -20.14 57.96 -12.03
N ALA A 7 -18.98 58.27 -11.44
CA ALA A 7 -17.74 57.52 -11.67
C ALA A 7 -17.79 56.06 -11.14
N SER A 8 -18.62 55.78 -10.13
CA SER A 8 -18.82 54.42 -9.60
C SER A 8 -19.69 53.57 -10.53
N GLU A 9 -20.72 54.16 -11.14
CA GLU A 9 -21.57 53.46 -12.12
C GLU A 9 -20.79 53.13 -13.39
N ASP A 10 -19.97 54.06 -13.88
CA ASP A 10 -19.09 53.83 -15.04
C ASP A 10 -18.06 52.73 -14.78
N LEU A 11 -17.50 52.66 -13.57
CA LEU A 11 -16.55 51.61 -13.18
C LEU A 11 -17.23 50.22 -13.10
N GLN A 12 -18.46 50.16 -12.60
CA GLN A 12 -19.25 48.92 -12.57
C GLN A 12 -19.64 48.46 -13.98
N ALA A 13 -20.05 49.39 -14.85
CA ALA A 13 -20.36 49.08 -16.24
C ALA A 13 -19.13 48.58 -17.00
N MET A 14 -17.96 49.20 -16.77
CA MET A 14 -16.70 48.78 -17.39
C MET A 14 -16.25 47.40 -16.88
N THR A 15 -16.37 47.14 -15.58
CA THR A 15 -16.06 45.82 -14.99
C THR A 15 -16.98 44.75 -15.57
N THR A 16 -18.27 45.03 -15.68
CA THR A 16 -19.26 44.10 -16.25
C THR A 16 -18.97 43.81 -17.73
N THR A 17 -18.59 44.84 -18.50
CA THR A 17 -18.24 44.69 -19.91
C THR A 17 -16.95 43.89 -20.10
N MET A 18 -15.91 44.16 -19.30
CA MET A 18 -14.66 43.38 -19.33
C MET A 18 -14.89 41.92 -18.92
N THR A 19 -15.74 41.66 -17.93
CA THR A 19 -16.09 40.29 -17.52
C THR A 19 -16.87 39.58 -18.63
N THR A 20 -17.78 40.28 -19.30
CA THR A 20 -18.56 39.72 -20.41
C THR A 20 -17.68 39.42 -21.62
N MET A 21 -16.74 40.32 -21.97
CA MET A 21 -15.80 40.09 -23.07
C MET A 21 -14.80 38.97 -22.74
N ALA A 22 -14.31 38.91 -21.50
CA ALA A 22 -13.46 37.81 -21.04
C ALA A 22 -14.19 36.47 -21.15
N ASN A 23 -15.44 36.40 -20.68
CA ASN A 23 -16.29 35.21 -20.75
C ASN A 23 -16.63 34.82 -22.20
N THR A 24 -16.90 35.79 -23.07
CA THR A 24 -17.23 35.51 -24.48
C THR A 24 -16.02 34.94 -25.23
N THR A 25 -14.84 35.51 -25.00
CA THR A 25 -13.58 35.04 -25.62
C THR A 25 -13.21 33.66 -25.10
N THR A 26 -13.41 33.37 -23.81
CA THR A 26 -13.22 32.02 -23.25
C THR A 26 -14.23 31.04 -23.81
N THR A 27 -15.50 31.41 -24.00
CA THR A 27 -16.50 30.48 -24.59
C THR A 27 -16.20 30.13 -26.04
N THR A 28 -15.71 31.08 -26.86
CA THR A 28 -15.36 30.77 -28.26
C THR A 28 -14.09 29.93 -28.37
N MET A 29 -13.06 30.22 -27.54
CA MET A 29 -11.85 29.39 -27.52
C MET A 29 -12.09 28.01 -26.90
N ALA A 30 -12.94 27.91 -25.88
CA ALA A 30 -13.35 26.64 -25.29
C ALA A 30 -14.21 25.81 -26.25
N ALA A 31 -15.09 26.43 -27.04
CA ALA A 31 -15.87 25.73 -28.07
C ALA A 31 -14.98 25.21 -29.22
N GLU A 32 -13.93 25.94 -29.59
CA GLU A 32 -12.98 25.53 -30.61
C GLU A 32 -12.01 24.45 -30.08
N ALA A 33 -11.57 24.55 -28.82
CA ALA A 33 -10.80 23.49 -28.14
C ALA A 33 -11.64 22.21 -27.93
N ALA A 34 -12.92 22.34 -27.61
CA ALA A 34 -13.85 21.20 -27.49
C ALA A 34 -14.04 20.42 -28.80
N ALA A 35 -13.78 21.06 -29.96
CA ALA A 35 -13.85 20.39 -31.26
C ALA A 35 -12.60 19.55 -31.61
N HIS A 36 -11.52 19.67 -30.82
CA HIS A 36 -10.27 18.93 -31.00
C HIS A 36 -9.93 17.97 -29.87
N HIS A 37 -10.80 17.81 -28.87
CA HIS A 37 -10.60 16.75 -27.89
C HIS A 37 -10.65 15.38 -28.60
N PRO A 38 -9.74 14.45 -28.26
CA PRO A 38 -9.83 13.08 -28.71
C PRO A 38 -11.24 12.58 -28.42
N SER A 39 -11.88 11.95 -29.41
CA SER A 39 -13.29 11.64 -29.27
C SER A 39 -13.47 10.79 -28.00
N ALA A 40 -14.29 11.26 -27.06
CA ALA A 40 -14.49 10.57 -25.79
C ALA A 40 -14.91 9.09 -25.98
N GLU A 41 -15.53 8.81 -27.13
CA GLU A 41 -15.85 7.46 -27.59
C GLU A 41 -14.59 6.60 -27.83
N GLU A 42 -13.55 7.13 -28.48
CA GLU A 42 -12.27 6.44 -28.67
C GLU A 42 -11.58 6.17 -27.33
N PHE A 43 -11.54 7.15 -26.42
CA PHE A 43 -10.98 6.96 -25.08
C PHE A 43 -11.70 5.86 -24.30
N LEU A 44 -13.04 5.87 -24.33
CA LEU A 44 -13.87 4.85 -23.70
C LEU A 44 -13.66 3.47 -24.35
N MET A 45 -13.55 3.41 -25.68
CA MET A 45 -13.23 2.17 -26.39
C MET A 45 -11.87 1.62 -25.97
N ILE A 46 -10.82 2.45 -25.91
CA ILE A 46 -9.48 2.02 -25.46
C ILE A 46 -9.54 1.48 -24.03
N THR A 47 -10.25 2.19 -23.13
CA THR A 47 -10.46 1.76 -21.74
C THR A 47 -11.14 0.39 -21.64
N VAL A 48 -12.19 0.15 -22.44
CA VAL A 48 -12.89 -1.14 -22.48
C VAL A 48 -11.98 -2.24 -23.01
N HIS A 49 -11.23 -1.99 -24.08
CA HIS A 49 -10.28 -2.97 -24.64
C HIS A 49 -9.19 -3.33 -23.63
N TYR A 50 -8.59 -2.34 -22.98
CA TYR A 50 -7.63 -2.55 -21.91
C TYR A 50 -8.23 -3.37 -20.75
N SER A 51 -9.47 -3.07 -20.36
CA SER A 51 -10.20 -3.82 -19.32
C SER A 51 -10.36 -5.30 -19.66
N TRP A 52 -10.73 -5.60 -20.91
CA TRP A 52 -10.81 -6.97 -21.39
C TRP A 52 -9.45 -7.66 -21.44
N ILE A 53 -8.40 -6.97 -21.87
CA ILE A 53 -7.03 -7.51 -21.91
C ILE A 53 -6.55 -7.85 -20.50
N CYS A 54 -6.70 -6.92 -19.55
CA CYS A 54 -6.31 -7.14 -18.16
C CYS A 54 -7.12 -8.27 -17.52
N LEU A 55 -8.44 -8.33 -17.74
CA LEU A 55 -9.27 -9.43 -17.25
C LEU A 55 -8.82 -10.79 -17.83
N LEU A 56 -8.57 -10.85 -19.14
CA LEU A 56 -8.08 -12.06 -19.80
C LEU A 56 -6.73 -12.48 -19.23
N LEU A 57 -5.79 -11.55 -19.05
CA LEU A 57 -4.47 -11.82 -18.45
C LEU A 57 -4.61 -12.33 -17.02
N LEU A 58 -5.47 -11.71 -16.19
CA LEU A 58 -5.73 -12.18 -14.82
C LEU A 58 -6.32 -13.59 -14.80
N VAL A 59 -7.26 -13.90 -15.70
CA VAL A 59 -7.85 -15.24 -15.83
C VAL A 59 -6.80 -16.27 -16.28
N LEU A 60 -5.94 -15.91 -17.25
CA LEU A 60 -4.87 -16.79 -17.72
C LEU A 60 -3.84 -17.05 -16.62
N LEU A 61 -3.44 -16.03 -15.86
CA LEU A 61 -2.50 -16.17 -14.75
C LEU A 61 -3.10 -16.99 -13.59
N ALA A 62 -4.36 -16.75 -13.24
CA ALA A 62 -5.07 -17.54 -12.24
C ALA A 62 -5.21 -19.00 -12.70
N GLY A 63 -5.55 -19.24 -13.97
CA GLY A 63 -5.63 -20.57 -14.57
C GLY A 63 -4.30 -21.31 -14.58
N ALA A 64 -3.21 -20.61 -14.92
CA ALA A 64 -1.85 -21.15 -14.87
C ALA A 64 -1.43 -21.49 -13.43
N SER A 65 -1.68 -20.59 -12.48
CA SER A 65 -1.43 -20.80 -11.04
C SER A 65 -2.20 -22.01 -10.51
N TYR A 66 -3.49 -22.13 -10.87
CA TYR A 66 -4.34 -23.27 -10.52
C TYR A 66 -3.84 -24.60 -11.12
N CYS A 67 -3.45 -24.60 -12.40
CA CYS A 67 -2.90 -25.79 -13.07
C CYS A 67 -1.58 -26.23 -12.43
N ALA A 68 -0.69 -25.28 -12.12
CA ALA A 68 0.54 -25.55 -11.40
C ALA A 68 0.26 -26.18 -10.02
N HIS A 69 -0.72 -25.63 -9.30
CA HIS A 69 -1.13 -26.13 -7.98
C HIS A 69 -1.64 -27.57 -8.06
N LYS A 70 -2.53 -27.86 -9.00
CA LYS A 70 -3.07 -29.21 -9.21
C LYS A 70 -1.97 -30.22 -9.57
N LYS A 71 -0.95 -29.81 -10.34
CA LYS A 71 0.18 -30.66 -10.73
C LYS A 71 1.11 -30.97 -9.55
N HIS A 72 1.37 -29.98 -8.68
CA HIS A 72 2.22 -30.16 -7.50
C HIS A 72 1.51 -30.87 -6.34
N GLY A 73 0.22 -30.59 -6.11
CA GLY A 73 -0.57 -31.26 -5.07
C GLY A 73 -0.57 -32.78 -5.24
N ARG A 74 -0.67 -33.27 -6.49
CA ARG A 74 -0.60 -34.72 -6.79
C ARG A 74 0.76 -35.36 -6.47
N ARG A 75 1.85 -34.59 -6.47
CA ARG A 75 3.19 -35.09 -6.13
C ARG A 75 3.42 -35.10 -4.62
N SER A 76 2.94 -34.08 -3.90
CA SER A 76 3.18 -33.95 -2.46
C SER A 76 2.50 -35.05 -1.64
N THR A 77 1.27 -35.45 -1.98
CA THR A 77 0.57 -36.55 -1.31
C THR A 77 1.25 -37.92 -1.42
N ARG A 78 2.24 -38.09 -2.32
CA ARG A 78 2.91 -39.38 -2.51
C ARG A 78 4.18 -39.54 -1.68
N THR A 79 4.67 -38.47 -1.03
CA THR A 79 5.98 -38.46 -0.35
C THR A 79 5.89 -38.22 1.17
N SER A 80 4.70 -37.94 1.71
CA SER A 80 4.53 -37.56 3.13
C SER A 80 4.04 -38.72 4.01
N GLN A 81 4.77 -39.85 4.01
CA GLN A 81 4.46 -40.94 4.94
C GLN A 81 5.67 -41.48 5.74
N THR A 82 6.85 -40.85 5.68
CA THR A 82 8.07 -41.45 6.28
C THR A 82 8.92 -40.55 7.20
N GLY A 83 8.45 -39.40 7.69
CA GLY A 83 9.23 -38.66 8.71
C GLY A 83 8.54 -37.41 9.23
N GLY A 84 8.39 -37.32 10.55
CA GLY A 84 7.57 -36.34 11.28
C GLY A 84 8.09 -34.89 11.32
N SER A 85 8.47 -34.33 10.17
CA SER A 85 8.70 -32.88 10.06
C SER A 85 7.38 -32.21 9.64
N ILE A 86 6.84 -31.37 10.53
CA ILE A 86 5.62 -30.59 10.29
C ILE A 86 5.97 -29.52 9.26
N ALA A 87 5.65 -29.77 8.00
CA ALA A 87 5.84 -28.81 6.93
C ALA A 87 4.87 -27.64 7.08
N VAL A 88 5.38 -26.42 7.23
CA VAL A 88 4.57 -25.19 7.20
C VAL A 88 3.83 -25.12 5.87
N HIS A 89 2.51 -25.24 5.92
CA HIS A 89 1.66 -25.29 4.74
C HIS A 89 1.48 -23.88 4.18
N HIS A 90 2.31 -23.47 3.22
CA HIS A 90 2.07 -22.24 2.48
C HIS A 90 0.83 -22.40 1.60
N THR A 91 -0.27 -21.72 1.95
CA THR A 91 -1.45 -21.63 1.09
C THR A 91 -1.08 -20.86 -0.18
N PRO A 92 -1.29 -21.43 -1.39
CA PRO A 92 -0.99 -20.76 -2.65
C PRO A 92 -1.88 -19.52 -2.81
N GLY A 93 -1.32 -18.44 -3.34
CA GLY A 93 -2.08 -17.25 -3.72
C GLY A 93 -2.80 -17.44 -5.07
N LEU A 94 -3.83 -16.64 -5.32
CA LEU A 94 -4.59 -16.68 -6.58
C LEU A 94 -3.69 -16.46 -7.81
N LEU A 95 -2.80 -15.48 -7.75
CA LEU A 95 -1.96 -15.05 -8.89
C LEU A 95 -0.59 -15.71 -8.94
N ALA A 96 -0.19 -16.44 -7.90
CA ALA A 96 1.14 -17.00 -7.84
C ALA A 96 1.22 -18.31 -7.07
N HIS A 97 1.85 -19.27 -7.73
CA HIS A 97 2.05 -20.60 -7.20
C HIS A 97 3.11 -20.62 -6.09
N GLY A 98 2.90 -21.43 -5.04
CA GLY A 98 3.84 -21.56 -3.93
C GLY A 98 5.22 -22.12 -4.31
N ALA A 99 5.35 -22.77 -5.49
CA ALA A 99 6.63 -23.26 -5.99
C ALA A 99 7.46 -22.23 -6.75
N TYR A 100 6.92 -21.04 -7.06
CA TYR A 100 7.75 -19.99 -7.66
C TYR A 100 8.70 -19.40 -6.63
N PRO A 101 9.95 -19.06 -7.02
CA PRO A 101 10.82 -18.28 -6.16
C PRO A 101 10.10 -17.03 -5.66
N PHE A 102 10.30 -16.69 -4.39
CA PHE A 102 9.61 -15.59 -3.74
C PHE A 102 9.68 -14.28 -4.55
N ALA A 103 10.87 -13.95 -5.08
CA ALA A 103 11.08 -12.76 -5.89
C ALA A 103 10.17 -12.74 -7.14
N VAL A 104 10.04 -13.86 -7.84
CA VAL A 104 9.19 -13.95 -9.03
C VAL A 104 7.71 -13.83 -8.66
N ARG A 105 7.30 -14.54 -7.61
CA ARG A 105 5.91 -14.49 -7.11
C ARG A 105 5.51 -13.08 -6.68
N GLY A 106 6.33 -12.44 -5.84
CA GLY A 106 6.08 -11.10 -5.33
C GLY A 106 5.99 -10.10 -6.46
N THR A 107 6.99 -10.11 -7.36
CA THR A 107 7.04 -9.20 -8.51
C THR A 107 5.87 -9.38 -9.46
N ILE A 108 5.52 -10.60 -9.87
CA ILE A 108 4.37 -10.82 -10.76
C ILE A 108 3.08 -10.36 -10.10
N SER A 109 2.85 -10.72 -8.84
CA SER A 109 1.62 -10.33 -8.15
C SER A 109 1.51 -8.82 -8.02
N THR A 110 2.58 -8.14 -7.62
CA THR A 110 2.61 -6.68 -7.48
C THR A 110 2.45 -5.99 -8.83
N LEU A 111 3.11 -6.46 -9.89
CA LEU A 111 2.94 -5.90 -11.24
C LEU A 111 1.52 -6.10 -11.77
N CYS A 112 0.91 -7.28 -11.56
CA CYS A 112 -0.48 -7.52 -11.97
C CYS A 112 -1.47 -6.64 -11.21
N PHE A 113 -1.19 -6.39 -9.93
CA PHE A 113 -2.00 -5.49 -9.13
C PHE A 113 -1.84 -4.04 -9.61
N MET A 114 -0.60 -3.59 -9.79
CA MET A 114 -0.24 -2.23 -10.17
C MET A 114 -0.67 -1.84 -11.59
N LEU A 115 -0.46 -2.74 -12.56
CA LEU A 115 -0.73 -2.49 -13.98
C LEU A 115 -2.05 -3.09 -14.48
N GLY A 116 -2.85 -3.67 -13.59
CA GLY A 116 -4.08 -4.35 -13.97
C GLY A 116 -5.17 -4.08 -12.96
N VAL A 117 -5.11 -4.73 -11.79
CA VAL A 117 -6.20 -4.68 -10.81
C VAL A 117 -6.52 -3.25 -10.37
N LEU A 118 -5.52 -2.45 -10.00
CA LEU A 118 -5.76 -1.09 -9.51
C LEU A 118 -6.27 -0.15 -10.61
N PRO A 119 -5.61 -0.01 -11.78
CA PRO A 119 -6.13 0.84 -12.85
C PRO A 119 -7.57 0.48 -13.22
N LEU A 120 -7.90 -0.81 -13.35
CA LEU A 120 -9.27 -1.23 -13.62
C LEU A 120 -10.25 -0.85 -12.52
N PHE A 121 -9.85 -1.01 -11.25
CA PHE A 121 -10.68 -0.62 -10.13
C PHE A 121 -10.93 0.89 -10.12
N LEU A 122 -9.92 1.71 -10.39
CA LEU A 122 -10.05 3.17 -10.47
C LEU A 122 -10.92 3.59 -11.65
N MET A 123 -10.70 3.04 -12.85
CA MET A 123 -11.53 3.32 -14.02
C MET A 123 -12.98 2.91 -13.79
N LEU A 124 -13.23 1.77 -13.14
CA LEU A 124 -14.58 1.32 -12.80
C LEU A 124 -15.26 2.25 -11.79
N CYS A 125 -14.54 2.65 -10.73
CA CYS A 125 -15.07 3.59 -9.75
C CYS A 125 -15.39 4.95 -10.39
N ALA A 126 -14.47 5.46 -11.21
CA ALA A 126 -14.65 6.71 -11.95
C ALA A 126 -15.82 6.61 -12.93
N THR A 127 -16.01 5.46 -13.58
CA THR A 127 -17.14 5.22 -14.48
C THR A 127 -18.46 5.25 -13.72
N ILE A 128 -18.60 4.46 -12.66
CA ILE A 128 -19.86 4.36 -11.91
C ILE A 128 -20.26 5.70 -11.31
N ILE A 129 -19.34 6.34 -10.59
CA ILE A 129 -19.62 7.58 -9.87
C ILE A 129 -19.72 8.76 -10.86
N GLY A 130 -18.92 8.76 -11.94
CA GLY A 130 -18.96 9.78 -12.99
C GLY A 130 -20.27 9.76 -13.77
N LEU A 131 -20.81 8.57 -14.06
CA LEU A 131 -22.15 8.43 -14.66
C LEU A 131 -23.25 8.97 -13.75
N LEU A 132 -23.16 8.75 -12.43
CA LEU A 132 -24.11 9.31 -11.47
C LEU A 132 -24.05 10.84 -11.47
N LEU A 133 -22.85 11.41 -11.49
CA LEU A 133 -22.67 12.86 -11.55
C LEU A 133 -23.19 13.45 -12.88
N ALA A 134 -22.93 12.78 -14.01
CA ALA A 134 -23.45 13.18 -15.31
C ALA A 134 -24.98 13.26 -15.32
N VAL A 135 -25.66 12.28 -14.71
CA VAL A 135 -27.13 12.29 -14.60
C VAL A 135 -27.63 13.47 -13.76
N VAL A 136 -26.92 13.81 -12.67
CA VAL A 136 -27.30 14.93 -11.78
C VAL A 136 -27.13 16.28 -12.47
N GLU A 137 -26.04 16.48 -13.21
CA GLU A 137 -25.75 17.74 -13.89
C GLU A 137 -26.33 17.82 -15.32
N GLY A 138 -26.92 16.73 -15.82
CA GLY A 138 -27.43 16.66 -17.19
C GLY A 138 -26.33 16.63 -18.26
N TRP A 139 -25.14 16.14 -17.90
CA TRP A 139 -24.02 16.02 -18.83
C TRP A 139 -24.12 14.77 -19.69
N PRO A 140 -23.46 14.78 -20.86
CA PRO A 140 -23.07 13.55 -21.53
C PRO A 140 -22.32 12.60 -20.58
N ALA A 141 -22.61 11.31 -20.70
CA ALA A 141 -22.02 10.27 -19.86
C ALA A 141 -20.48 10.31 -19.86
N SER A 142 -19.87 10.52 -21.03
CA SER A 142 -18.42 10.63 -21.18
C SER A 142 -17.81 11.73 -20.31
N LEU A 143 -18.40 12.91 -20.31
CA LEU A 143 -17.90 14.07 -19.58
C LEU A 143 -17.92 13.84 -18.06
N GLY A 144 -18.94 13.16 -17.54
CA GLY A 144 -18.96 12.78 -16.12
C GLY A 144 -17.86 11.79 -15.75
N VAL A 145 -17.56 10.83 -16.64
CA VAL A 145 -16.46 9.88 -16.43
C VAL A 145 -15.10 10.56 -16.51
N GLU A 146 -14.85 11.38 -17.52
CA GLU A 146 -13.61 12.15 -17.70
C GLU A 146 -13.37 13.10 -16.53
N TYR A 147 -14.40 13.82 -16.10
CA TYR A 147 -14.35 14.72 -14.95
C TYR A 147 -13.91 13.96 -13.69
N LEU A 148 -14.59 12.85 -13.39
CA LEU A 148 -14.28 12.12 -12.17
C LEU A 148 -12.93 11.42 -12.26
N LEU A 149 -12.57 10.87 -13.41
CA LEU A 149 -11.29 10.20 -13.59
C LEU A 149 -10.12 11.17 -13.38
N SER A 150 -10.22 12.38 -13.93
CA SER A 150 -9.22 13.45 -13.73
C SER A 150 -9.05 13.79 -12.25
N ASN A 151 -10.15 13.91 -11.51
CA ASN A 151 -10.12 14.20 -10.08
C ASN A 151 -9.54 13.05 -9.26
N VAL A 152 -9.91 11.81 -9.58
CA VAL A 152 -9.47 10.60 -8.87
C VAL A 152 -7.98 10.37 -9.05
N LEU A 153 -7.47 10.65 -10.25
CA LEU A 153 -6.05 10.50 -10.59
C LEU A 153 -5.21 11.73 -10.24
N GLY A 154 -5.83 12.82 -9.79
CA GLY A 154 -5.13 14.06 -9.46
C GLY A 154 -4.44 14.70 -10.68
N MET A 155 -5.04 14.58 -11.87
CA MET A 155 -4.43 15.09 -13.10
C MET A 155 -4.29 16.62 -13.06
N THR A 156 -3.13 17.12 -13.47
CA THR A 156 -2.84 18.56 -13.53
C THR A 156 -3.54 19.23 -14.71
N ALA A 157 -3.62 18.52 -15.84
CA ALA A 157 -4.42 18.87 -17.00
C ALA A 157 -5.65 17.95 -17.02
N PRO A 158 -6.83 18.40 -16.55
CA PRO A 158 -8.00 17.54 -16.49
C PRO A 158 -8.47 17.18 -17.89
N LEU A 159 -8.98 15.95 -18.06
CA LEU A 159 -9.51 15.44 -19.33
C LEU A 159 -10.69 16.28 -19.86
N THR A 160 -11.39 16.98 -18.97
CA THR A 160 -12.45 17.92 -19.31
C THR A 160 -12.38 19.18 -18.46
N SER A 161 -12.72 20.31 -19.07
CA SER A 161 -12.78 21.63 -18.41
C SER A 161 -14.16 21.93 -17.81
N ILE A 162 -15.13 21.02 -17.95
CA ILE A 162 -16.48 21.20 -17.43
C ILE A 162 -16.47 21.04 -15.91
N VAL A 163 -17.22 21.92 -15.23
CA VAL A 163 -17.39 21.90 -13.77
C VAL A 163 -18.87 21.91 -13.42
N PRO A 164 -19.29 21.32 -12.28
CA PRO A 164 -20.68 21.36 -11.84
C PRO A 164 -21.17 22.80 -11.68
N GLU A 165 -22.30 23.14 -12.30
CA GLU A 165 -22.89 24.48 -12.24
C GLU A 165 -24.02 24.54 -11.19
N GLY A 166 -24.73 23.42 -11.00
CA GLY A 166 -25.83 23.33 -10.05
C GLY A 166 -25.34 23.37 -8.60
N ARG A 167 -25.98 24.17 -7.74
CA ARG A 167 -25.67 24.17 -6.28
C ARG A 167 -25.69 22.76 -5.68
N PHE A 168 -26.69 21.97 -6.08
CA PHE A 168 -26.80 20.58 -5.65
C PHE A 168 -25.65 19.73 -6.20
N GLY A 169 -25.33 19.82 -7.49
CA GLY A 169 -24.26 18.99 -8.05
C GLY A 169 -22.86 19.41 -7.65
N ILE A 170 -22.61 20.67 -7.26
CA ILE A 170 -21.36 21.06 -6.59
C ILE A 170 -21.19 20.25 -5.29
N HIS A 171 -22.20 20.25 -4.42
CA HIS A 171 -22.15 19.47 -3.17
C HIS A 171 -22.06 17.96 -3.43
N PHE A 172 -22.81 17.47 -4.42
CA PHE A 172 -22.79 16.07 -4.82
C PHE A 172 -21.41 15.65 -5.35
N ALA A 173 -20.81 16.44 -6.23
CA ALA A 173 -19.47 16.20 -6.78
C ALA A 173 -18.40 16.18 -5.67
N ILE A 174 -18.47 17.08 -4.69
CA ILE A 174 -17.56 17.06 -3.52
C ILE A 174 -17.68 15.73 -2.78
N VAL A 175 -18.90 15.31 -2.43
CA VAL A 175 -19.13 14.05 -1.70
C VAL A 175 -18.66 12.84 -2.51
N MET A 176 -18.95 12.82 -3.81
CA MET A 176 -18.54 11.75 -4.71
C MET A 176 -17.01 11.68 -4.88
N ASN A 177 -16.33 12.82 -5.00
CA ASN A 177 -14.88 12.88 -5.00
C ASN A 177 -14.28 12.38 -3.68
N MET A 178 -14.87 12.73 -2.52
CA MET A 178 -14.43 12.19 -1.22
C MET A 178 -14.54 10.66 -1.17
N TYR A 179 -15.65 10.09 -1.65
CA TYR A 179 -15.78 8.63 -1.75
C TYR A 179 -14.73 8.01 -2.67
N ALA A 180 -14.49 8.62 -3.83
CA ALA A 180 -13.52 8.11 -4.78
C ALA A 180 -12.09 8.15 -4.20
N VAL A 181 -11.71 9.20 -3.47
CA VAL A 181 -10.42 9.29 -2.76
C VAL A 181 -10.31 8.21 -1.66
N ILE A 182 -11.39 7.94 -0.91
CA ILE A 182 -11.39 6.85 0.08
C ILE A 182 -11.14 5.49 -0.60
N MET A 183 -11.73 5.27 -1.77
CA MET A 183 -11.54 4.03 -2.53
C MET A 183 -10.09 3.91 -3.04
N VAL A 184 -9.53 4.97 -3.61
CA VAL A 184 -8.12 5.04 -4.05
C VAL A 184 -7.16 4.74 -2.90
N THR A 185 -7.32 5.44 -1.77
CA THR A 185 -6.43 5.32 -0.61
C THR A 185 -6.54 3.94 0.04
N THR A 186 -7.73 3.33 0.06
CA THR A 186 -7.91 1.94 0.50
C THR A 186 -7.10 0.98 -0.38
N ALA A 187 -7.15 1.16 -1.70
CA ALA A 187 -6.44 0.31 -2.62
C ALA A 187 -4.91 0.53 -2.59
N MET A 188 -4.46 1.77 -2.34
CA MET A 188 -3.06 2.08 -1.98
C MET A 188 -2.62 1.36 -0.68
N GLY A 189 -3.51 1.27 0.31
CA GLY A 189 -3.25 0.50 1.53
C GLY A 189 -3.14 -1.01 1.29
N LEU A 190 -3.87 -1.55 0.31
CA LEU A 190 -3.77 -2.98 -0.05
C LEU A 190 -2.41 -3.32 -0.70
N ILE A 191 -1.89 -2.47 -1.58
CA ILE A 191 -0.60 -2.74 -2.25
C ILE A 191 0.58 -2.70 -1.27
N ALA A 192 0.51 -1.81 -0.26
CA ALA A 192 1.48 -1.75 0.83
C ALA A 192 1.65 -3.07 1.59
N ASN A 193 0.57 -3.87 1.67
CA ASN A 193 0.55 -5.15 2.39
C ASN A 193 0.96 -6.35 1.52
N MET A 194 1.39 -6.13 0.27
CA MET A 194 1.85 -7.21 -0.59
C MET A 194 3.23 -7.73 -0.20
N SER A 195 3.48 -9.01 -0.46
CA SER A 195 4.71 -9.69 -0.01
C SER A 195 5.99 -9.04 -0.55
N LEU A 196 5.96 -8.52 -1.79
CA LEU A 196 7.12 -7.82 -2.34
C LEU A 196 7.47 -6.58 -1.52
N MET A 197 6.46 -5.81 -1.09
CA MET A 197 6.67 -4.61 -0.28
C MET A 197 7.20 -4.95 1.11
N ALA A 198 6.68 -6.02 1.73
CA ALA A 198 7.26 -6.53 2.98
C ALA A 198 8.76 -6.84 2.82
N HIS A 199 9.15 -7.51 1.73
CA HIS A 199 10.55 -7.84 1.49
C HIS A 199 11.42 -6.62 1.19
N ILE A 200 10.92 -5.64 0.43
CA ILE A 200 11.65 -4.38 0.20
C ILE A 200 11.82 -3.64 1.52
N THR A 201 10.77 -3.59 2.36
CA THR A 201 10.80 -2.95 3.69
C THR A 201 11.89 -3.56 4.57
N GLU A 202 12.06 -4.88 4.55
CA GLU A 202 13.15 -5.58 5.28
C GLU A 202 14.55 -5.16 4.83
N LYS A 203 14.72 -4.70 3.59
CA LYS A 203 16.00 -4.22 3.04
C LYS A 203 16.25 -2.75 3.33
N VAL A 204 15.24 -1.99 3.76
CA VAL A 204 15.42 -0.59 4.15
C VAL A 204 16.28 -0.51 5.41
N PRO A 205 17.34 0.32 5.44
CA PRO A 205 18.20 0.42 6.61
C PRO A 205 17.42 0.87 7.86
N ARG A 206 17.51 0.08 8.93
CA ARG A 206 16.80 0.34 10.20
C ARG A 206 17.24 1.62 10.91
N SER A 207 18.42 2.16 10.58
CA SER A 207 18.93 3.40 11.19
C SER A 207 18.17 4.62 10.67
N MET A 208 17.93 5.63 11.51
CA MET A 208 17.25 6.86 11.10
C MET A 208 17.94 7.55 9.91
N CYS A 209 19.28 7.63 9.92
CA CYS A 209 20.04 8.22 8.82
C CYS A 209 19.87 7.42 7.52
N GLY A 210 19.95 6.09 7.58
CA GLY A 210 19.78 5.24 6.39
C GLY A 210 18.36 5.27 5.85
N PHE A 211 17.36 5.31 6.74
CA PHE A 211 15.96 5.49 6.37
C PHE A 211 15.70 6.84 5.68
N LEU A 212 16.23 7.94 6.24
CA LEU A 212 16.12 9.27 5.62
C LEU A 212 16.87 9.34 4.28
N ALA A 213 18.06 8.74 4.16
CA ALA A 213 18.77 8.66 2.89
C ALA A 213 17.98 7.86 1.84
N PHE A 214 17.36 6.75 2.25
CA PHE A 214 16.48 5.98 1.37
C PHE A 214 15.27 6.81 0.90
N LEU A 215 14.57 7.48 1.82
CA LEU A 215 13.39 8.27 1.51
C LEU A 215 13.69 9.54 0.69
N LEU A 216 14.77 10.26 1.01
CA LEU A 216 15.08 11.56 0.41
C LEU A 216 15.94 11.46 -0.85
N ILE A 217 16.63 10.33 -1.07
CA ILE A 217 17.54 10.16 -2.21
C ILE A 217 17.09 8.98 -3.08
N ALA A 218 16.98 7.77 -2.51
CA ALA A 218 16.72 6.58 -3.32
C ALA A 218 15.32 6.60 -3.95
N VAL A 219 14.29 7.00 -3.20
CA VAL A 219 12.92 7.10 -3.71
C VAL A 219 12.78 8.15 -4.83
N PRO A 220 13.22 9.41 -4.67
CA PRO A 220 13.18 10.39 -5.76
C PRO A 220 13.96 9.97 -7.00
N LEU A 221 15.13 9.33 -6.85
CA LEU A 221 15.90 8.82 -7.99
C LEU A 221 15.15 7.71 -8.74
N ALA A 222 14.48 6.82 -8.01
CA ALA A 222 13.62 5.81 -8.62
C ALA A 222 12.44 6.45 -9.36
N MET A 223 11.81 7.48 -8.77
CA MET A 223 10.72 8.23 -9.40
C MET A 223 11.18 8.92 -10.69
N ILE A 224 12.35 9.58 -10.69
CA ILE A 224 12.94 10.20 -11.88
C ILE A 224 13.23 9.17 -12.98
N ALA A 225 13.74 7.99 -12.62
CA ALA A 225 13.98 6.92 -13.58
C ALA A 225 12.65 6.41 -14.19
N THR A 226 11.61 6.29 -13.38
CA THR A 226 10.29 5.88 -13.86
C THR A 226 9.66 6.94 -14.75
N THR A 227 9.67 8.22 -14.37
CA THR A 227 9.10 9.34 -15.16
C THR A 227 9.81 9.48 -16.49
N TRP A 228 11.14 9.30 -16.54
CA TRP A 228 11.90 9.28 -17.78
C TRP A 228 11.46 8.15 -18.70
N LEU A 229 11.33 6.92 -18.19
CA LEU A 229 10.90 5.77 -19.00
C LEU A 229 9.48 5.96 -19.54
N VAL A 230 8.52 6.36 -18.71
CA VAL A 230 7.13 6.57 -19.16
C VAL A 230 7.01 7.80 -20.05
N GLY A 231 7.81 8.84 -19.82
CA GLY A 231 7.88 10.03 -20.66
C GLY A 231 8.36 9.73 -22.08
N LEU A 232 9.32 8.81 -22.26
CA LEU A 232 9.73 8.34 -23.58
C LEU A 232 8.60 7.62 -24.33
N ILE A 233 7.81 6.81 -23.62
CA ILE A 233 6.66 6.11 -24.21
C ILE A 233 5.58 7.12 -24.60
N MET A 234 5.31 8.10 -23.72
CA MET A 234 4.36 9.17 -23.98
C MET A 234 4.76 10.00 -25.21
N ALA A 235 6.03 10.39 -25.29
CA ALA A 235 6.57 11.09 -26.46
C ALA A 235 6.38 10.29 -27.75
N ALA A 236 6.53 8.96 -27.70
CA ALA A 236 6.30 8.11 -28.85
C ALA A 236 4.81 8.02 -29.26
N PHE A 237 3.87 8.08 -28.31
CA PHE A 237 2.43 8.07 -28.60
C PHE A 237 1.94 9.39 -29.18
N GLU A 238 2.44 10.51 -28.67
CA GLU A 238 2.02 11.85 -29.07
C GLU A 238 2.90 12.46 -30.19
N GLY A 239 3.98 11.78 -30.58
CA GLY A 239 4.93 12.30 -31.57
C GLY A 239 5.74 13.49 -31.07
N TRP A 240 5.94 13.60 -29.75
CA TRP A 240 6.74 14.66 -29.13
C TRP A 240 8.22 14.34 -29.12
N ASP A 241 9.04 15.35 -28.83
CA ASP A 241 10.42 15.13 -28.48
C ASP A 241 10.54 14.40 -27.13
N ALA A 242 11.59 13.57 -26.98
CA ALA A 242 11.83 12.81 -25.76
C ALA A 242 11.90 13.68 -24.49
N GLU A 243 12.48 14.87 -24.60
CA GLU A 243 12.59 15.85 -23.51
C GLU A 243 11.21 16.38 -23.09
N GLN A 244 10.33 16.65 -24.06
CA GLN A 244 8.96 17.10 -23.83
C GLN A 244 8.13 16.03 -23.11
N GLY A 245 8.21 14.77 -23.57
CA GLY A 245 7.53 13.67 -22.90
C GLY A 245 8.03 13.43 -21.47
N TYR A 246 9.34 13.57 -21.23
CA TYR A 246 9.89 13.53 -19.88
C TYR A 246 9.35 14.65 -18.99
N PHE A 247 9.41 15.92 -19.43
CA PHE A 247 8.93 17.04 -18.62
C PHE A 247 7.42 16.99 -18.37
N PHE A 248 6.65 16.53 -19.35
CA PHE A 248 5.22 16.29 -19.20
C PHE A 248 4.97 15.25 -18.10
N MET A 249 5.51 14.03 -18.24
CA MET A 249 5.26 12.95 -17.27
C MET A 249 5.85 13.24 -15.89
N ALA A 250 7.00 13.93 -15.82
CA ALA A 250 7.56 14.36 -14.55
C ALA A 250 6.67 15.39 -13.84
N ALA A 251 6.05 16.33 -14.58
CA ALA A 251 5.12 17.30 -14.02
C ALA A 251 3.81 16.64 -13.56
N SER A 252 3.22 15.75 -14.39
CA SER A 252 2.00 15.02 -14.05
C SER A 252 2.21 14.13 -12.82
N MET A 253 3.26 13.29 -12.80
CA MET A 253 3.52 12.39 -11.67
C MET A 253 3.93 13.15 -10.39
N ALA A 254 4.51 14.34 -10.49
CA ALA A 254 4.78 15.20 -9.33
C ALA A 254 3.55 16.05 -8.93
N SER A 255 2.42 15.91 -9.62
CA SER A 255 1.19 16.69 -9.39
C SER A 255 1.46 18.20 -9.32
N LEU A 256 2.31 18.72 -10.23
CA LEU A 256 2.67 20.13 -10.22
C LEU A 256 1.49 20.99 -10.68
N ALA A 257 1.01 21.87 -9.81
CA ALA A 257 -0.08 22.80 -10.13
C ALA A 257 0.24 23.72 -11.33
N ASN A 258 1.52 24.05 -11.52
CA ASN A 258 2.02 24.74 -12.72
C ASN A 258 2.85 23.73 -13.53
N PRO A 259 2.35 23.21 -14.66
CA PRO A 259 3.08 22.22 -15.42
C PRO A 259 4.36 22.83 -16.00
N VAL A 260 5.42 22.03 -16.12
CA VAL A 260 6.73 22.46 -16.65
C VAL A 260 6.67 22.69 -18.15
N THR A 261 5.68 22.11 -18.81
CA THR A 261 5.39 22.25 -20.24
C THR A 261 3.92 22.62 -20.43
N SER A 262 3.59 23.27 -21.54
CA SER A 262 2.20 23.59 -21.93
C SER A 262 1.60 22.51 -22.84
N LEU A 263 2.26 21.36 -22.97
CA LEU A 263 1.78 20.25 -23.77
C LEU A 263 0.73 19.46 -22.99
N GLU A 264 -0.29 19.02 -23.71
CA GLU A 264 -1.35 18.12 -23.26
C GLU A 264 -1.52 17.03 -24.30
N PRO A 265 -1.93 15.81 -23.94
CA PRO A 265 -2.09 14.72 -24.90
C PRO A 265 -3.18 15.07 -25.92
N ASP A 266 -2.83 15.09 -27.20
CA ASP A 266 -3.76 15.37 -28.29
C ASP A 266 -4.50 14.10 -28.74
N THR A 267 -3.96 12.92 -28.43
CA THR A 267 -4.55 11.63 -28.83
C THR A 267 -5.28 10.94 -27.69
N ALA A 268 -6.34 10.17 -28.04
CA ALA A 268 -7.08 9.34 -27.07
C ALA A 268 -6.16 8.31 -26.40
N LEU A 269 -5.15 7.83 -27.14
CA LEU A 269 -4.18 6.86 -26.65
C LEU A 269 -3.25 7.48 -25.61
N GLY A 270 -2.73 8.69 -25.83
CA GLY A 270 -1.89 9.36 -24.85
C GLY A 270 -2.66 9.77 -23.61
N ALA A 271 -3.89 10.30 -23.75
CA ALA A 271 -4.74 10.60 -22.59
C ALA A 271 -5.01 9.35 -21.74
N PHE A 272 -5.29 8.21 -22.38
CA PHE A 272 -5.44 6.92 -21.70
C PHE A 272 -4.14 6.46 -21.03
N PHE A 273 -3.01 6.59 -21.73
CA PHE A 273 -1.70 6.20 -21.20
C PHE A 273 -1.30 7.06 -20.01
N GLU A 274 -1.55 8.37 -20.04
CA GLU A 274 -1.36 9.25 -18.89
C GLU A 274 -2.19 8.77 -17.70
N CYS A 275 -3.48 8.46 -17.91
CA CYS A 275 -4.34 7.93 -16.85
C CYS A 275 -3.77 6.64 -16.22
N LEU A 276 -3.24 5.73 -17.05
CA LEU A 276 -2.60 4.50 -16.59
C LEU A 276 -1.32 4.78 -15.80
N CYS A 277 -0.51 5.74 -16.24
CA CYS A 277 0.70 6.18 -15.53
C CYS A 277 0.37 6.80 -14.18
N MET A 278 -0.65 7.65 -14.10
CA MET A 278 -1.11 8.24 -12.83
C MET A 278 -1.67 7.17 -11.87
N ALA A 279 -2.44 6.20 -12.36
CA ALA A 279 -2.88 5.07 -11.54
C ALA A 279 -1.70 4.22 -11.01
N THR A 280 -0.66 4.08 -11.83
CA THR A 280 0.58 3.39 -11.46
C THR A 280 1.40 4.19 -10.45
N GLU A 281 1.45 5.51 -10.59
CA GLU A 281 2.08 6.44 -9.64
C GLU A 281 1.43 6.30 -8.26
N LEU A 282 0.10 6.30 -8.19
CA LEU A 282 -0.64 6.12 -6.94
C LEU A 282 -0.30 4.76 -6.27
N CYS A 283 -0.07 3.71 -7.05
CA CYS A 283 0.42 2.43 -6.51
C CYS A 283 1.79 2.58 -5.84
N ILE A 284 2.72 3.24 -6.53
CA ILE A 284 4.09 3.45 -6.05
C ILE A 284 4.06 4.30 -4.78
N ALA A 285 3.25 5.36 -4.75
CA ALA A 285 3.01 6.17 -3.57
C ALA A 285 2.46 5.33 -2.40
N GLY A 286 1.45 4.48 -2.66
CA GLY A 286 0.90 3.55 -1.67
C GLY A 286 1.94 2.59 -1.09
N CYS A 287 2.79 2.03 -1.96
CA CYS A 287 3.93 1.21 -1.54
C CYS A 287 4.89 1.96 -0.61
N ILE A 288 5.29 3.18 -0.99
CA ILE A 288 6.20 4.02 -0.19
C ILE A 288 5.58 4.35 1.18
N LEU A 289 4.31 4.75 1.21
CA LEU A 289 3.59 5.02 2.45
C LEU A 289 3.54 3.78 3.36
N GLY A 290 3.28 2.60 2.78
CA GLY A 290 3.33 1.33 3.49
C GLY A 290 4.68 1.03 4.12
N MET A 291 5.75 1.18 3.34
CA MET A 291 7.12 0.98 3.82
C MET A 291 7.47 1.96 4.95
N VAL A 292 7.11 3.24 4.80
CA VAL A 292 7.34 4.29 5.80
C VAL A 292 6.58 3.99 7.08
N ALA A 293 5.30 3.59 6.97
CA ALA A 293 4.46 3.24 8.12
C ALA A 293 5.02 2.04 8.88
N ALA A 294 5.48 1.00 8.17
CA ALA A 294 6.04 -0.21 8.77
C ALA A 294 7.49 -0.05 9.30
N HIS A 295 8.14 1.09 9.05
CA HIS A 295 9.54 1.26 9.41
C HIS A 295 9.74 1.45 10.94
N PRO A 296 10.75 0.82 11.57
CA PRO A 296 10.96 0.91 13.02
C PRO A 296 11.14 2.34 13.56
N VAL A 297 11.70 3.25 12.76
CA VAL A 297 11.87 4.66 13.14
C VAL A 297 10.50 5.34 13.27
N THR A 298 9.60 5.12 12.31
CA THR A 298 8.24 5.69 12.33
C THR A 298 7.44 5.11 13.48
N MET A 299 7.52 3.79 13.71
CA MET A 299 6.87 3.14 14.85
C MET A 299 7.37 3.68 16.18
N SER A 300 8.69 3.89 16.34
CA SER A 300 9.28 4.52 17.53
C SER A 300 8.79 5.96 17.73
N MET A 301 8.65 6.74 16.65
CA MET A 301 8.07 8.08 16.72
C MET A 301 6.60 8.05 17.15
N CYS A 302 5.79 7.12 16.62
CA CYS A 302 4.42 6.91 17.06
C CYS A 302 4.36 6.54 18.54
N ASP A 303 5.22 5.62 19.01
CA ASP A 303 5.30 5.22 20.42
C ASP A 303 5.69 6.41 21.33
N ILE A 304 6.51 7.34 20.85
CA ILE A 304 6.86 8.57 21.59
C ILE A 304 5.66 9.51 21.66
N LEU A 305 4.90 9.65 20.57
CA LEU A 305 3.79 10.61 20.47
C LEU A 305 2.52 10.14 21.16
N GLU A 306 2.15 8.88 20.96
CA GLU A 306 0.92 8.29 21.50
C GLU A 306 1.16 7.60 22.86
N GLY A 307 2.43 7.45 23.23
CA GLY A 307 2.86 6.57 24.31
C GLY A 307 2.87 5.12 23.84
N THR A 308 3.70 4.29 24.46
CA THR A 308 3.63 2.85 24.26
C THR A 308 2.33 2.35 24.89
N ALA A 309 1.24 2.34 24.12
CA ALA A 309 0.11 1.52 24.46
C ALA A 309 0.67 0.11 24.53
N ARG A 310 0.84 -0.42 25.76
CA ARG A 310 1.13 -1.83 26.02
C ARG A 310 -0.08 -2.64 25.51
N HIS A 311 -0.32 -2.62 24.20
CA HIS A 311 -1.10 -3.61 23.51
C HIS A 311 -0.38 -4.91 23.83
N GLY A 312 -0.91 -5.65 24.81
CA GLY A 312 -0.29 -6.87 25.30
C GLY A 312 0.10 -7.72 24.10
N ALA A 313 1.41 -7.84 23.85
CA ALA A 313 2.06 -8.69 22.86
C ALA A 313 1.15 -9.15 21.70
N SER A 314 0.50 -8.21 21.00
CA SER A 314 -0.40 -8.58 19.91
C SER A 314 0.46 -9.23 18.83
N MET A 315 0.07 -10.44 18.44
CA MET A 315 0.75 -11.40 17.56
C MET A 315 1.50 -10.82 16.35
N SER A 316 1.17 -9.63 15.86
CA SER A 316 1.87 -8.97 14.76
C SER A 316 3.33 -8.63 15.07
N ALA A 317 3.68 -8.30 16.32
CA ALA A 317 5.10 -8.09 16.69
C ALA A 317 5.88 -9.42 16.72
N LEU A 318 5.20 -10.52 17.03
CA LEU A 318 5.79 -11.86 17.08
C LEU A 318 6.01 -12.44 15.66
N HIS A 319 5.16 -12.09 14.69
CA HIS A 319 5.37 -12.50 13.30
C HIS A 319 6.46 -11.70 12.57
N PHE A 320 6.72 -10.44 12.96
CA PHE A 320 7.65 -9.56 12.24
C PHE A 320 9.09 -9.53 12.80
N ASN A 321 9.35 -10.10 13.98
CA ASN A 321 10.64 -9.96 14.64
C ASN A 321 11.28 -11.27 15.15
N MET A 322 10.83 -12.43 14.69
CA MET A 322 11.48 -13.72 14.99
C MET A 322 12.43 -14.30 13.92
N PRO A 323 13.07 -13.55 12.99
CA PRO A 323 13.90 -14.21 11.98
C PRO A 323 15.28 -14.70 12.46
N ASN A 324 15.72 -14.51 13.71
CA ASN A 324 17.07 -14.94 14.13
C ASN A 324 17.20 -15.41 15.60
N LEU A 325 16.14 -15.91 16.24
CA LEU A 325 16.33 -16.48 17.58
C LEU A 325 17.17 -17.77 17.47
N THR A 326 18.30 -17.83 18.17
CA THR A 326 19.10 -19.06 18.23
C THR A 326 18.36 -20.11 19.08
N VAL A 327 18.72 -21.39 18.91
CA VAL A 327 18.19 -22.47 19.76
C VAL A 327 18.45 -22.17 21.24
N GLU A 328 19.60 -21.56 21.53
CA GLU A 328 20.03 -21.19 22.88
C GLU A 328 19.13 -20.12 23.48
N GLU A 329 18.81 -19.06 22.72
CA GLU A 329 17.90 -18.01 23.17
C GLU A 329 16.48 -18.53 23.42
N LEU A 330 15.99 -19.42 22.54
CA LEU A 330 14.69 -20.08 22.73
C LEU A 330 14.70 -20.98 23.98
N GLN A 331 15.80 -21.69 24.23
CA GLN A 331 15.92 -22.55 25.39
C GLN A 331 15.94 -21.76 26.70
N VAL A 332 16.63 -20.61 26.74
CA VAL A 332 16.62 -19.69 27.87
C VAL A 332 15.22 -19.14 28.12
N ARG A 333 14.53 -18.68 27.07
CA ARG A 333 13.14 -18.19 27.19
C ARG A 333 12.17 -19.28 27.63
N LEU A 334 12.35 -20.52 27.19
CA LEU A 334 11.49 -21.62 27.58
C LEU A 334 11.68 -22.00 29.04
N GLN A 335 12.92 -22.00 29.52
CA GLN A 335 13.21 -22.19 30.95
C GLN A 335 12.58 -21.09 31.81
N ALA A 336 12.60 -19.84 31.33
CA ALA A 336 11.94 -18.73 32.00
C ALA A 336 10.42 -18.93 32.08
N LEU A 337 9.77 -19.29 30.96
CA LEU A 337 8.33 -19.57 30.92
C LEU A 337 7.95 -20.74 31.83
N ARG A 338 8.80 -21.77 31.89
CA ARG A 338 8.60 -22.90 32.80
C ARG A 338 8.64 -22.48 34.26
N GLY A 339 9.64 -21.68 34.65
CA GLY A 339 9.69 -21.12 36.00
C GLY A 339 8.48 -20.24 36.31
N GLU A 340 8.03 -19.42 35.35
CA GLU A 340 6.84 -18.58 35.50
C GLU A 340 5.56 -19.41 35.67
N ALA A 341 5.42 -20.51 34.92
CA ALA A 341 4.29 -21.43 34.99
C ALA A 341 4.24 -22.19 36.32
N GLU A 342 5.39 -22.72 36.79
CA GLU A 342 5.49 -23.45 38.06
C GLU A 342 5.09 -22.58 39.27
N VAL A 343 5.40 -21.28 39.22
CA VAL A 343 5.01 -20.32 40.27
C VAL A 343 3.54 -19.93 40.17
N ARG A 344 3.05 -19.62 38.96
CA ARG A 344 1.72 -19.02 38.78
C ARG A 344 0.58 -20.03 38.73
N ALA A 345 0.85 -21.23 38.25
CA ALA A 345 -0.15 -22.26 38.02
C ALA A 345 0.41 -23.65 38.42
N PRO A 346 0.80 -23.84 39.69
CA PRO A 346 1.44 -25.09 40.13
C PRO A 346 0.56 -26.32 39.95
N ASP A 347 -0.77 -26.13 39.96
CA ASP A 347 -1.74 -27.21 39.79
C ASP A 347 -2.17 -27.44 38.32
N ASP A 348 -1.73 -26.58 37.38
CA ASP A 348 -2.05 -26.69 35.96
C ASP A 348 -1.09 -27.64 35.25
N LYS A 349 -1.34 -28.94 35.44
CA LYS A 349 -0.55 -30.02 34.83
C LYS A 349 -0.54 -29.97 33.31
N GLU A 350 -1.62 -29.49 32.69
CA GLU A 350 -1.73 -29.40 31.24
C GLU A 350 -0.74 -28.36 30.68
N LEU A 351 -0.63 -27.21 31.36
CA LEU A 351 0.32 -26.16 30.98
C LEU A 351 1.79 -26.62 31.09
N LEU A 352 2.13 -27.35 32.16
CA LEU A 352 3.47 -27.90 32.35
C LEU A 352 3.80 -29.00 31.32
N GLU A 353 2.81 -29.81 30.94
CA GLU A 353 2.96 -30.82 29.88
C GLU A 353 3.20 -30.17 28.52
N GLN A 354 2.46 -29.10 28.19
CA GLN A 354 2.66 -28.34 26.95
C GLN A 354 4.04 -27.67 26.90
N LEU A 355 4.54 -27.13 28.02
CA LEU A 355 5.91 -26.58 28.09
C LEU A 355 6.99 -27.66 27.88
N ALA A 356 6.78 -28.86 28.44
CA ALA A 356 7.68 -29.99 28.24
C ALA A 356 7.67 -30.49 26.79
N GLU A 357 6.50 -30.46 26.11
CA GLU A 357 6.39 -30.78 24.69
C GLU A 357 7.17 -29.78 23.83
N VAL A 358 7.02 -28.48 24.10
CA VAL A 358 7.78 -27.43 23.40
C VAL A 358 9.29 -27.56 23.66
N GLU A 359 9.71 -27.98 24.86
CA GLU A 359 11.11 -28.26 25.18
C GLU A 359 11.66 -29.47 24.39
N ALA A 360 10.87 -30.54 24.29
CA ALA A 360 11.21 -31.71 23.51
C ALA A 360 11.33 -31.36 22.02
N ASP A 361 10.43 -30.53 21.51
CA ASP A 361 10.40 -30.07 20.13
C ASP A 361 11.61 -29.20 19.77
N LEU A 362 11.98 -28.28 20.67
CA LEU A 362 13.19 -27.47 20.52
C LEU A 362 14.45 -28.36 20.50
N LYS A 363 14.56 -29.33 21.42
CA LYS A 363 15.69 -30.28 21.47
C LYS A 363 15.75 -31.22 20.27
N ALA A 364 14.59 -31.56 19.71
CA ALA A 364 14.50 -32.37 18.50
C ALA A 364 14.88 -31.59 17.22
N GLY A 365 15.17 -30.28 17.34
CA GLY A 365 15.50 -29.42 16.21
C GLY A 365 14.30 -29.20 15.27
N LYS A 366 13.08 -29.18 15.82
CA LYS A 366 11.89 -28.79 15.05
C LYS A 366 11.98 -27.31 14.65
N ASP A 367 11.14 -26.90 13.69
CA ASP A 367 11.10 -25.53 13.17
C ASP A 367 11.00 -24.49 14.31
N LEU A 368 12.02 -23.65 14.44
CA LEU A 368 12.13 -22.63 15.49
C LEU A 368 10.96 -21.64 15.45
N THR A 369 10.38 -21.40 14.28
CA THR A 369 9.21 -20.54 14.11
C THR A 369 8.00 -21.13 14.86
N MET A 370 7.77 -22.44 14.70
CA MET A 370 6.67 -23.14 15.37
C MET A 370 6.87 -23.22 16.87
N VAL A 371 8.10 -23.53 17.30
CA VAL A 371 8.46 -23.54 18.73
C VAL A 371 8.16 -22.16 19.35
N ALA A 372 8.55 -21.09 18.67
CA ALA A 372 8.37 -19.75 19.20
C ALA A 372 6.90 -19.27 19.17
N VAL A 373 6.09 -19.72 18.20
CA VAL A 373 4.62 -19.52 18.22
C VAL A 373 4.00 -20.23 19.43
N HIS A 374 4.33 -21.51 19.67
CA HIS A 374 3.83 -22.25 20.84
C HIS A 374 4.28 -21.60 22.16
N MET A 375 5.51 -21.10 22.23
CA MET A 375 6.00 -20.36 23.40
C MET A 375 5.19 -19.09 23.67
N SER A 376 4.75 -18.39 22.62
CA SER A 376 3.88 -17.22 22.76
C SER A 376 2.49 -17.59 23.27
N GLU A 377 1.88 -18.64 22.72
CA GLU A 377 0.58 -19.14 23.20
C GLU A 377 0.66 -19.57 24.67
N LEU A 378 1.74 -20.24 25.04
CA LEU A 378 2.01 -20.64 26.44
C LEU A 378 2.19 -19.43 27.34
N HIS A 379 2.88 -18.38 26.89
CA HIS A 379 3.02 -17.14 27.65
C HIS A 379 1.66 -16.49 27.91
N GLU A 380 0.76 -16.46 26.92
CA GLU A 380 -0.59 -15.93 27.08
C GLU A 380 -1.41 -16.77 28.07
N LYS A 381 -1.34 -18.11 27.98
CA LYS A 381 -1.99 -19.01 28.96
C LYS A 381 -1.48 -18.75 30.38
N ILE A 382 -0.16 -18.64 30.58
CA ILE A 382 0.46 -18.31 31.87
C ILE A 382 -0.05 -16.97 32.41
N GLN A 383 -0.16 -15.94 31.55
CA GLN A 383 -0.70 -14.64 31.95
C GLN A 383 -2.18 -14.73 32.34
N SER A 384 -2.99 -15.47 31.58
CA SER A 384 -4.41 -15.65 31.87
C SER A 384 -4.66 -16.43 33.16
N ALA A 385 -3.81 -17.42 33.47
CA ALA A 385 -3.85 -18.18 34.72
C ALA A 385 -3.50 -17.29 35.92
N SER A 386 -2.50 -16.41 35.77
CA SER A 386 -2.11 -15.43 36.79
C SER A 386 -3.26 -14.50 37.19
N GLN A 387 -4.04 -14.02 36.21
CA GLN A 387 -5.17 -13.11 36.49
C GLN A 387 -6.29 -13.81 37.27
N ARG A 388 -6.38 -15.14 37.20
CA ARG A 388 -7.39 -15.93 37.93
C ARG A 388 -6.97 -16.27 39.35
N SER A 389 -5.67 -16.39 39.64
CA SER A 389 -5.20 -16.79 40.97
C SER A 389 -5.37 -15.69 42.02
N GLY A 390 -5.32 -14.41 41.62
CA GLY A 390 -5.50 -13.26 42.50
C GLY A 390 -4.49 -13.19 43.65
N ASP A 391 -3.41 -13.97 43.61
CA ASP A 391 -2.41 -14.06 44.67
C ASP A 391 -1.28 -13.04 44.45
N PRO A 392 -1.18 -11.99 45.28
CA PRO A 392 -0.13 -10.97 45.16
C PRO A 392 1.29 -11.50 45.44
N SER A 393 1.44 -12.66 46.09
CA SER A 393 2.75 -13.29 46.31
C SER A 393 3.34 -13.85 45.01
N ALA A 394 2.51 -14.47 44.18
CA ALA A 394 2.91 -15.00 42.89
C ALA A 394 3.32 -13.88 41.91
N GLU A 395 2.69 -12.70 41.99
CA GLU A 395 3.09 -11.55 41.17
C GLU A 395 4.51 -11.05 41.47
N LEU A 396 4.92 -11.07 42.76
CA LEU A 396 6.26 -10.64 43.17
C LEU A 396 7.35 -11.59 42.71
N GLU A 397 7.15 -12.91 42.85
CA GLU A 397 8.12 -13.91 42.37
C GLU A 397 8.28 -13.86 40.84
N VAL A 398 7.19 -13.64 40.11
CA VAL A 398 7.27 -13.49 38.65
C VAL A 398 7.96 -12.20 38.25
N ALA A 399 7.75 -11.10 38.97
CA ALA A 399 8.49 -9.86 38.73
C ALA A 399 10.01 -10.08 38.91
N GLN A 400 10.42 -10.89 39.90
CA GLN A 400 11.83 -11.25 40.11
C GLN A 400 12.38 -12.15 38.99
N LEU A 401 11.61 -13.13 38.53
CA LEU A 401 12.00 -13.98 37.39
C LEU A 401 12.15 -13.14 36.10
N ARG A 402 11.23 -12.24 35.81
CA ARG A 402 11.32 -11.33 34.64
C ARG A 402 12.54 -10.43 34.71
N ALA A 403 12.88 -9.92 35.90
CA ALA A 403 14.09 -9.13 36.10
C ALA A 403 15.36 -9.94 35.82
N ARG A 404 15.42 -11.21 36.26
CA ARG A 404 16.54 -12.11 35.97
C ARG A 404 16.68 -12.46 34.49
N VAL A 405 15.56 -12.68 33.80
CA VAL A 405 15.57 -12.97 32.36
C VAL A 405 16.05 -11.76 31.57
N ALA A 406 15.59 -10.56 31.91
CA ALA A 406 16.06 -9.32 31.28
C ALA A 406 17.56 -9.08 31.52
N GLU A 407 18.09 -9.47 32.69
CA GLU A 407 19.52 -9.40 32.99
C GLU A 407 20.32 -10.41 32.15
N LEU A 408 19.83 -11.64 31.99
CA LEU A 408 20.45 -12.66 31.12
C LEU A 408 20.43 -12.26 29.64
N GLU A 409 19.31 -11.73 29.14
CA GLU A 409 19.21 -11.20 27.76
C GLU A 409 20.21 -10.06 27.54
N LYS A 410 20.42 -9.20 28.55
CA LYS A 410 21.43 -8.14 28.48
C LYS A 410 22.87 -8.69 28.44
N MET A 411 23.16 -9.75 29.20
CA MET A 411 24.48 -10.40 29.18
C MET A 411 24.76 -11.06 27.83
N LEU A 412 23.80 -11.82 27.30
CA LEU A 412 23.90 -12.45 25.97
C LEU A 412 24.09 -11.41 24.86
N GLY A 413 23.32 -10.31 24.91
CA GLY A 413 23.46 -9.22 23.94
C GLY A 413 24.82 -8.50 24.00
N GLN A 414 25.47 -8.45 25.17
CA GLN A 414 26.84 -7.92 25.29
C GLN A 414 27.89 -8.90 24.72
N GLU A 415 27.71 -10.19 24.95
CA GLU A 415 28.62 -11.24 24.46
C GLU A 415 28.58 -11.34 22.92
N GLU A 416 27.40 -11.21 22.31
CA GLU A 416 27.27 -11.16 20.84
C GLU A 416 27.92 -9.88 20.26
N LEU A 417 27.88 -8.76 20.99
CA LEU A 417 28.52 -7.51 20.58
C LEU A 417 30.06 -7.61 20.65
N GLU A 418 30.59 -8.30 21.66
CA GLU A 418 32.02 -8.59 21.80
C GLU A 418 32.51 -9.57 20.70
N ILE A 419 31.73 -10.61 20.39
CA ILE A 419 32.06 -11.55 19.31
C ILE A 419 32.02 -10.88 17.93
N ARG A 420 31.15 -9.88 17.71
CA ARG A 420 31.11 -9.11 16.45
C ARG A 420 32.19 -8.03 16.34
N THR A 421 32.78 -7.62 17.46
CA THR A 421 33.85 -6.58 17.48
C THR A 421 35.25 -7.19 17.43
N LEU A 422 35.39 -8.47 17.79
CA LEU A 422 36.54 -9.33 17.50
C LEU A 422 36.49 -9.84 16.05
#